data_AF-A0AAV2A9R9-F1
#
_entry.id   AF-A0AAV2A9R9-F1
#
_cell.length_a   1.000
_cell.length_b   1.000
_cell.length_c   1.000
_cell.angle_alpha   90.00
_cell.angle_beta   90.00
_cell.angle_gamma   90.00
#
_symmetry.space_group_name_H-M   'P 1'
#
loop_
_entity.id
_entity.type
_entity.pdbx_description
1 polymer ?
#
loop_
_entity_poly.entity_id
_entity_poly.type
_entity_poly.pdbx_seq_one_letter_code
_entity_poly.pdbx_strand_id
1 'polypeptide(L)'
;MRSVPKCQVKSNFKKNDIKRTYVICLHEDSLASWASVTHFSLQSYATALILFFSVKCADPPAVLNGSYTLESSENHPLTIRTKVIYSCDSGYHLDNFADSVLTCTLNWDYNEVFWNGTTPGCIFE
;
A
#
# COMPACT_ATOMS: atom_id res chain seq x y z
N MET A 1 -16.02 -11.96 -15.28
CA MET A 1 -15.06 -11.41 -14.30
C MET A 1 -13.66 -11.75 -14.82
N ARG A 2 -12.81 -10.76 -15.14
CA ARG A 2 -11.45 -11.05 -15.65
C ARG A 2 -10.55 -11.36 -14.46
N SER A 3 -9.93 -12.55 -14.48
CA SER A 3 -8.95 -12.95 -13.46
C SER A 3 -7.73 -12.03 -13.51
N VAL A 4 -7.31 -11.50 -12.37
CA VAL A 4 -6.09 -10.67 -12.27
C VAL A 4 -4.88 -11.61 -12.19
N PRO A 5 -3.86 -11.45 -13.05
CA PRO A 5 -2.71 -12.34 -13.07
C PRO A 5 -1.84 -12.19 -11.82
N LYS A 6 -1.35 -13.32 -11.29
CA LYS A 6 -0.41 -13.34 -10.16
C LYS A 6 1.01 -13.10 -10.68
N CYS A 7 1.58 -11.93 -10.37
CA CYS A 7 2.93 -11.57 -10.79
C CYS A 7 3.93 -11.68 -9.63
N GLN A 8 5.13 -12.17 -9.91
CA GLN A 8 6.22 -12.34 -8.95
C GLN A 8 7.53 -11.81 -9.54
N VAL A 9 8.31 -11.10 -8.73
CA VAL A 9 9.65 -10.62 -9.12
C VAL A 9 10.66 -11.74 -8.87
N LYS A 10 11.36 -12.19 -9.91
CA LYS A 10 12.50 -13.11 -9.78
C LYS A 10 13.80 -12.39 -10.12
N SER A 11 14.72 -12.38 -9.16
CA SER A 11 16.08 -11.85 -9.32
C SER A 11 17.08 -12.99 -9.55
N ASN A 12 18.22 -12.69 -10.19
CA ASN A 12 19.41 -13.56 -10.31
C ASN A 12 19.40 -14.69 -11.36
N PHE A 13 18.77 -14.52 -12.53
CA PHE A 13 19.07 -15.43 -13.64
C PHE A 13 20.38 -15.02 -14.33
N LYS A 14 21.43 -15.84 -14.20
CA LYS A 14 22.74 -15.61 -14.84
C LYS A 14 22.73 -16.14 -16.28
N LYS A 15 22.87 -15.23 -17.25
CA LYS A 15 23.31 -15.56 -18.62
C LYS A 15 24.37 -14.54 -19.02
N ASN A 16 25.62 -15.00 -19.22
CA ASN A 16 26.80 -14.17 -19.50
C ASN A 16 27.06 -13.05 -18.47
N ASP A 17 27.21 -13.39 -17.18
CA ASP A 17 27.61 -12.50 -16.07
C ASP A 17 26.77 -11.24 -15.80
N ILE A 18 25.72 -10.99 -16.58
CA ILE A 18 24.76 -9.90 -16.33
C ILE A 18 23.66 -10.44 -15.41
N LYS A 19 23.59 -9.91 -14.17
CA LYS A 19 22.44 -10.12 -13.28
C LYS A 19 21.23 -9.41 -13.88
N ARG A 20 20.22 -10.17 -14.28
CA ARG A 20 18.97 -9.63 -14.82
C ARG A 20 17.83 -9.96 -13.86
N THR A 21 16.97 -8.97 -13.63
CA THR A 21 15.74 -9.13 -12.85
C THR A 21 14.56 -9.17 -13.80
N TYR A 22 13.64 -10.08 -13.55
CA TYR A 22 12.48 -10.32 -14.40
C TYR A 22 11.22 -10.30 -13.53
N VAL A 23 10.15 -9.77 -14.10
CA VAL A 23 8.80 -9.98 -13.55
C VAL A 23 8.20 -11.17 -14.30
N ILE A 24 7.73 -12.15 -13.55
CA ILE A 24 7.05 -13.32 -14.09
C ILE A 24 5.60 -13.23 -13.67
N CYS A 25 4.71 -13.04 -14.64
CA CYS A 25 3.27 -13.11 -14.42
C CYS A 25 2.77 -14.48 -14.85
N LEU A 26 2.14 -15.20 -13.93
CA LEU A 26 1.48 -16.47 -14.20
C LEU A 26 -0.01 -16.17 -14.48
N HIS A 27 -0.44 -16.56 -15.67
CA HIS A 27 -1.84 -16.49 -16.07
C HIS A 27 -2.43 -17.90 -15.99
N GLU A 28 -3.53 -18.03 -15.24
CA GLU A 28 -4.37 -19.22 -15.24
C GLU A 28 -5.62 -18.92 -16.07
N ASP A 29 -5.60 -19.33 -17.33
CA ASP A 29 -6.77 -19.37 -18.20
C ASP A 29 -7.20 -20.83 -18.41
N SER A 30 -8.50 -21.07 -18.67
CA SER A 30 -9.14 -22.39 -18.75
C SER A 30 -8.65 -23.32 -19.88
N LEU A 31 -7.57 -22.98 -20.61
CA LEU A 31 -7.02 -23.76 -21.73
C LEU A 31 -5.48 -23.93 -21.73
N ALA A 32 -4.71 -23.16 -20.95
CA ALA A 32 -3.26 -23.35 -20.78
C ALA A 32 -2.67 -22.44 -19.68
N SER A 33 -1.65 -22.92 -18.96
CA SER A 33 -0.81 -22.10 -18.08
C SER A 33 0.36 -21.51 -18.87
N TRP A 34 0.51 -20.18 -18.88
CA TRP A 34 1.64 -19.53 -19.55
C TRP A 34 2.25 -18.43 -18.67
N ALA A 35 3.55 -18.22 -18.84
CA ALA A 35 4.34 -17.25 -18.08
C ALA A 35 4.81 -16.11 -19.00
N SER A 36 4.47 -14.87 -18.65
CA SER A 36 5.05 -13.69 -19.30
C SER A 36 6.37 -13.35 -18.64
N VAL A 37 7.45 -13.18 -19.43
CA VAL A 37 8.76 -12.76 -18.92
C VAL A 37 9.17 -11.45 -19.60
N THR A 38 9.13 -10.34 -18.87
CA THR A 38 9.61 -9.04 -19.35
C THR A 38 10.97 -8.72 -18.75
N HIS A 39 11.91 -8.29 -19.59
CA HIS A 39 13.26 -7.89 -19.16
C HIS A 39 13.25 -6.44 -18.68
N PHE A 40 13.55 -6.21 -17.41
CA PHE A 40 13.68 -4.86 -16.85
C PHE A 40 15.16 -4.41 -16.90
N SER A 41 15.43 -3.24 -17.48
CA SER A 41 16.73 -2.56 -17.40
C SER A 41 16.93 -1.92 -16.01
N LEU A 42 18.17 -1.60 -15.60
CA LEU A 42 18.42 -0.90 -14.32
C LEU A 42 17.69 0.44 -14.22
N GLN A 43 17.53 1.14 -15.37
CA GLN A 43 16.74 2.38 -15.47
C GLN A 43 15.26 2.16 -15.11
N SER A 44 14.72 0.98 -15.42
CA SER A 44 13.35 0.61 -15.08
C SER A 44 13.16 0.19 -13.61
N TYR A 45 14.25 -0.14 -12.89
CA TYR A 45 14.23 -0.38 -11.44
C TYR A 45 14.07 0.93 -10.67
N ALA A 46 14.81 1.97 -11.09
CA ALA A 46 14.67 3.31 -10.53
C ALA A 46 13.27 3.87 -10.77
N THR A 47 12.69 3.70 -11.95
CA THR A 47 11.31 4.15 -12.24
C THR A 47 10.25 3.34 -11.50
N ALA A 48 10.43 2.03 -11.32
CA ALA A 48 9.57 1.24 -10.44
C ALA A 48 9.63 1.75 -8.99
N LEU A 49 10.83 1.99 -8.45
CA LEU A 49 11.02 2.61 -7.12
C LEU A 49 10.35 4.00 -7.01
N ILE A 50 10.47 4.82 -8.06
CA ILE A 50 9.83 6.15 -8.13
C ILE A 50 8.30 6.02 -8.15
N LEU A 51 7.74 5.03 -8.86
CA LEU A 51 6.29 4.78 -8.86
C LEU A 51 5.79 4.26 -7.51
N PHE A 52 6.56 3.40 -6.83
CA PHE A 52 6.25 2.95 -5.46
C PHE A 52 6.21 4.09 -4.45
N PHE A 53 7.08 5.11 -4.60
CA PHE A 53 7.11 6.29 -3.74
C PHE A 53 6.00 7.32 -4.04
N SER A 54 5.34 7.21 -5.20
CA SER A 54 4.30 8.16 -5.62
C SER A 54 2.88 7.65 -5.39
N VAL A 55 2.72 6.46 -4.81
CA VAL A 55 1.40 5.91 -4.48
C VAL A 55 0.82 6.69 -3.30
N LYS A 56 -0.21 7.47 -3.60
CA LYS A 56 -0.91 8.32 -2.63
C LYS A 56 -2.10 7.59 -2.01
N CYS A 57 -2.32 7.84 -0.74
CA CYS A 57 -3.49 7.40 0.00
C CYS A 57 -4.62 8.40 -0.25
N ALA A 58 -5.86 7.90 -0.21
CA ALA A 58 -7.00 8.78 -0.03
C ALA A 58 -6.94 9.45 1.35
N ASP A 59 -7.70 10.52 1.52
CA ASP A 59 -7.84 11.16 2.83
C ASP A 59 -8.32 10.13 3.89
N PRO A 60 -7.80 10.21 5.12
CA PRO A 60 -8.24 9.33 6.20
C PRO A 60 -9.73 9.49 6.48
N PRO A 61 -10.40 8.43 6.97
CA PRO A 61 -11.79 8.51 7.37
C PRO A 61 -12.03 9.64 8.39
N ALA A 62 -13.02 10.50 8.14
CA ALA A 62 -13.42 11.50 9.13
C ALA A 62 -14.11 10.81 10.32
N VAL A 63 -13.80 11.25 11.54
CA VAL A 63 -14.41 10.76 12.79
C VAL A 63 -15.23 11.89 13.39
N LEU A 64 -16.45 11.56 13.84
CA LEU A 64 -17.30 12.53 14.52
C LEU A 64 -16.74 12.81 15.92
N ASN A 65 -16.67 14.08 16.31
CA ASN A 65 -16.14 14.54 17.61
C ASN A 65 -14.69 14.13 17.84
N GLY A 66 -13.93 14.07 16.75
CA GLY A 66 -12.51 13.79 16.77
C GLY A 66 -11.81 14.32 15.53
N SER A 67 -10.49 14.36 15.61
CA SER A 67 -9.60 14.76 14.55
C SER A 67 -8.44 13.77 14.45
N TYR A 68 -7.64 13.87 13.40
CA TYR A 68 -6.41 13.11 13.28
C TYR A 68 -5.21 14.03 13.08
N THR A 69 -4.06 13.55 13.51
CA THR A 69 -2.75 14.18 13.27
C THR A 69 -1.87 13.18 12.52
N LEU A 70 -0.90 13.68 11.75
CA LEU A 70 0.08 12.82 11.10
C LEU A 70 1.21 12.52 12.08
N GLU A 71 1.63 11.25 12.14
CA GLU A 71 2.80 10.85 12.96
C GLU A 71 4.09 11.51 12.44
N SER A 72 4.21 11.71 11.13
CA SER A 72 5.29 12.47 10.50
C SER A 72 4.89 13.94 10.30
N SER A 73 5.75 14.87 10.72
CA SER A 73 5.55 16.32 10.57
C SER A 73 5.57 16.82 9.12
N GLU A 74 5.92 15.97 8.15
CA GLU A 74 5.87 16.28 6.72
C GLU A 74 4.43 16.15 6.20
N ASN A 75 3.72 17.27 6.26
CA ASN A 75 2.37 17.43 5.75
C ASN A 75 2.35 17.32 4.22
N HIS A 76 1.75 16.24 3.73
CA HIS A 76 1.36 16.01 2.34
C HIS A 76 2.49 15.93 1.30
N PRO A 77 2.43 14.96 0.37
CA PRO A 77 1.32 14.02 0.11
C PRO A 77 1.25 12.85 1.10
N LEU A 78 0.04 12.35 1.37
CA LEU A 78 -0.17 11.10 2.14
C LEU A 78 0.26 9.92 1.27
N THR A 79 1.29 9.18 1.67
CA THR A 79 1.86 8.05 0.91
C THR A 79 1.78 6.75 1.71
N ILE A 80 2.08 5.62 1.05
CA ILE A 80 2.20 4.33 1.77
C ILE A 80 3.14 4.50 2.97
N ARG A 81 2.78 3.88 4.10
CA ARG A 81 3.42 3.98 5.43
C ARG A 81 3.12 5.25 6.21
N THR A 82 2.39 6.22 5.66
CA THR A 82 1.86 7.33 6.47
C THR A 82 0.97 6.78 7.57
N LYS A 83 1.20 7.23 8.80
CA LYS A 83 0.34 6.93 9.95
C LYS A 83 -0.41 8.17 10.37
N VAL A 84 -1.70 7.98 10.65
CA VAL A 84 -2.56 8.99 11.25
C VAL A 84 -2.92 8.55 12.65
N ILE A 85 -2.89 9.49 13.58
CA ILE A 85 -3.20 9.29 14.99
C ILE A 85 -4.45 10.09 15.30
N TYR A 86 -5.54 9.40 15.64
CA TYR A 86 -6.80 10.01 16.01
C TYR A 86 -6.78 10.51 17.45
N SER A 87 -7.50 11.59 17.68
CA SER A 87 -7.70 12.21 18.99
C SER A 87 -9.12 12.75 19.04
N CYS A 88 -9.81 12.49 20.15
CA CYS A 88 -11.17 12.98 20.33
C CYS A 88 -11.19 14.42 20.83
N ASP A 89 -12.29 15.12 20.54
CA ASP A 89 -12.53 16.47 21.01
C ASP A 89 -12.75 16.50 22.53
N SER A 90 -12.73 17.70 23.11
CA SER A 90 -12.92 17.87 24.55
C SER A 90 -14.26 17.29 25.02
N GLY A 91 -14.21 16.42 26.04
CA GLY A 91 -15.39 15.71 26.57
C GLY A 91 -15.69 14.38 25.89
N TYR A 92 -14.87 13.95 24.93
CA TYR A 92 -14.98 12.66 24.27
C TYR A 92 -13.70 11.84 24.44
N HIS A 93 -13.84 10.52 24.47
CA HIS A 93 -12.74 9.58 24.54
C HIS A 93 -12.88 8.52 23.46
N LEU A 94 -11.76 7.90 23.09
CA LEU A 94 -11.75 6.81 22.13
C LEU A 94 -12.51 5.62 22.73
N ASP A 95 -13.48 5.08 21.99
CA ASP A 95 -14.21 3.85 22.35
C ASP A 95 -13.24 2.69 22.57
N ASN A 96 -12.19 2.63 21.74
CA ASN A 96 -11.08 1.70 21.90
C ASN A 96 -9.74 2.38 21.61
N PHE A 97 -8.89 2.47 22.63
CA PHE A 97 -7.55 3.06 22.50
C PHE A 97 -6.65 2.34 21.49
N ALA A 98 -6.87 1.04 21.26
CA ALA A 98 -6.11 0.25 20.30
C ALA A 98 -6.35 0.68 18.83
N ASP A 99 -7.49 1.33 18.55
CA ASP A 99 -7.89 1.77 17.21
C ASP A 99 -7.49 3.23 16.91
N SER A 100 -6.67 3.84 17.78
CA SER A 100 -6.22 5.24 17.65
C SER A 100 -5.34 5.51 16.42
N VAL A 101 -4.78 4.48 15.78
CA VAL A 101 -3.80 4.65 14.70
C VAL A 101 -4.25 3.90 13.45
N LEU A 102 -4.30 4.60 12.32
CA LEU A 102 -4.43 3.98 11.00
C LEU A 102 -3.14 4.14 10.21
N THR A 103 -2.77 3.09 9.49
CA THR A 103 -1.57 3.07 8.64
C THR A 103 -1.95 2.89 7.19
N CYS A 104 -1.56 3.83 6.33
CA CYS A 104 -1.78 3.67 4.91
C CYS A 104 -0.90 2.55 4.34
N THR A 105 -1.56 1.55 3.75
CA THR A 105 -0.94 0.30 3.32
C THR A 105 -1.34 0.00 1.87
N LEU A 106 -0.43 -0.63 1.12
CA LEU A 106 -0.69 -1.17 -0.21
C LEU A 106 -0.96 -2.67 -0.09
N ASN A 107 -2.10 -3.11 -0.59
CA ASN A 107 -2.33 -4.52 -0.85
C ASN A 107 -1.64 -4.91 -2.16
N TRP A 108 -0.56 -5.70 -2.08
CA TRP A 108 0.20 -6.12 -3.26
C TRP A 108 -0.55 -7.07 -4.18
N ASP A 109 -1.51 -7.84 -3.65
CA ASP A 109 -2.27 -8.82 -4.45
C ASP A 109 -3.25 -8.13 -5.40
N TYR A 110 -3.80 -6.99 -4.98
CA TYR A 110 -4.82 -6.24 -5.73
C TYR A 110 -4.36 -4.84 -6.18
N ASN A 111 -3.13 -4.45 -5.84
CA ASN A 111 -2.58 -3.12 -6.10
C ASN A 111 -3.49 -1.98 -5.61
N GLU A 112 -4.09 -2.18 -4.43
CA GLU A 112 -5.06 -1.26 -3.83
C GLU A 112 -4.49 -0.62 -2.57
N VAL A 113 -4.69 0.69 -2.42
CA VAL A 113 -4.24 1.45 -1.26
C VAL A 113 -5.39 1.64 -0.29
N PHE A 114 -5.17 1.31 0.97
CA PHE A 114 -6.20 1.42 2.00
C PHE A 114 -5.60 1.81 3.34
N TRP A 115 -6.44 2.34 4.22
CA TRP A 115 -6.08 2.59 5.61
C TRP A 115 -6.25 1.30 6.41
N ASN A 116 -5.14 0.75 6.88
CA ASN A 116 -5.13 -0.44 7.71
C ASN A 116 -5.38 -0.08 9.18
N GLY A 117 -6.35 -0.76 9.79
CA GLY A 117 -6.83 -0.54 11.15
C GLY A 117 -8.34 -0.26 11.19
N THR A 118 -8.91 -0.19 12.39
CA THR A 118 -10.33 0.14 12.59
C THR A 118 -10.49 1.65 12.71
N THR A 119 -11.48 2.24 12.05
CA THR A 119 -11.79 3.67 12.28
C THR A 119 -12.33 3.83 13.70
N PRO A 120 -11.69 4.64 14.57
CA PRO A 120 -12.10 4.74 15.96
C PRO A 120 -13.39 5.55 16.10
N GLY A 121 -14.20 5.19 17.11
CA GLY A 121 -15.32 6.00 17.57
C GLY A 121 -14.91 6.89 18.74
N CYS A 122 -15.46 8.10 18.79
CA CYS A 122 -15.37 8.99 19.95
C CYS A 122 -16.70 8.95 20.72
N ILE A 123 -16.66 8.51 21.98
CA ILE A 123 -17.82 8.41 22.87
C ILE A 123 -17.75 9.46 23.97
N PHE A 124 -18.90 9.97 24.38
CA PHE A 124 -19.02 10.93 25.48
C PHE A 124 -18.94 10.18 26.81
N GLU A 125 -18.27 10.77 27.81
CA GLU A 125 -18.22 10.26 29.19
C GLU A 125 -19.43 10.70 30.03
#